data_AF-A0A9D4ZEY1-F1
#
_entry.id   AF-A0A9D4ZEY1-F1
#
_cell.length_a   1.000
_cell.length_b   1.000
_cell.length_c   1.000
_cell.angle_alpha   90.00
_cell.angle_beta   90.00
_cell.angle_gamma   90.00
#
_symmetry.space_group_name_H-M   'P 1'
#
loop_
_entity.id
_entity.type
_entity.pdbx_description
1 polymer ?
#
loop_
_entity_poly.entity_id
_entity_poly.type
_entity_poly.pdbx_seq_one_letter_code
_entity_poly.pdbx_strand_id
1 'polypeptide(L)'
;MADAGDSEVGLALSLLQGLFYPVTYAQQLGFSILRSWQDRLFQRKEHLQRIYKRVQSTLRGSVDDIGWLQRVPEFPPVEERTERFVQLLGLVSNGIHKLPNSFVYLLIPGLFSNHSPLYFVDTKKHFSKLGLTCHIAKIHSEASVETNALVLKNYIEELYWGCGKKVLLLGHSKGGVDAAAAISKYWTDLKEKVAGLVVIQSPYGGSPIASDILREGQIADTETRRVMELLICKIIKGDIRSLDDLTYDKRKDFLAKHPLPLGFPTVSFHTEVSIAPEVLSTMSYIAHAELPWLPLPTIDGVDLQEPVSAKKLNVIAPLAAAMALSSFHLELRYREKSDGLVVRKDAEIPGSIVVRPDRKLDHAWMVYSQSRKDIKCSDASQMCEALLTLLLEVGQESYNLEESQSSMETHSKEAST
;
A
#
# COMPACT_ATOMS: atom_id res chain seq x y z
N MET A 1 -97.14 -30.66 0.01
CA MET A 1 -96.30 -30.94 1.18
C MET A 1 -94.86 -31.05 0.70
N ALA A 2 -94.14 -29.93 0.66
CA ALA A 2 -92.70 -29.90 0.41
C ALA A 2 -92.22 -28.51 0.82
N ASP A 3 -91.83 -28.32 2.09
CA ASP A 3 -90.91 -27.24 2.48
C ASP A 3 -90.40 -27.43 3.93
N ALA A 4 -89.60 -28.47 4.17
CA ALA A 4 -88.94 -28.66 5.48
C ALA A 4 -87.51 -29.23 5.39
N GLY A 5 -86.95 -29.37 4.18
CA GLY A 5 -85.63 -29.99 3.96
C GLY A 5 -84.47 -29.01 3.77
N ASP A 6 -84.73 -27.76 3.37
CA ASP A 6 -83.67 -26.81 2.99
C ASP A 6 -83.12 -25.97 4.14
N SER A 7 -83.82 -25.90 5.30
CA SER A 7 -83.41 -25.05 6.42
C SER A 7 -82.35 -25.69 7.34
N GLU A 8 -82.37 -27.01 7.54
CA GLU A 8 -81.38 -27.71 8.38
C GLU A 8 -80.01 -27.83 7.69
N VAL A 9 -79.98 -28.01 6.36
CA VAL A 9 -78.73 -28.13 5.59
C VAL A 9 -77.99 -26.79 5.53
N GLY A 10 -78.72 -25.67 5.40
CA GLY A 10 -78.13 -24.31 5.42
C GLY A 10 -77.60 -23.89 6.79
N LEU A 11 -78.27 -24.30 7.88
CA LEU A 11 -77.80 -24.07 9.26
C LEU A 11 -76.57 -24.92 9.60
N ALA A 12 -76.52 -26.18 9.14
CA ALA A 12 -75.36 -27.05 9.32
C ALA A 12 -74.13 -26.55 8.52
N LEU A 13 -74.32 -26.07 7.29
CA LEU A 13 -73.24 -25.49 6.48
C LEU A 13 -72.70 -24.18 7.04
N SER A 14 -73.56 -23.30 7.57
CA SER A 14 -73.14 -22.03 8.17
C SER A 14 -72.43 -22.22 9.52
N LEU A 15 -72.84 -23.21 10.33
CA LEU A 15 -72.12 -23.59 11.55
C LEU A 15 -70.76 -24.24 11.26
N LEU A 16 -70.66 -25.08 10.23
CA LEU A 16 -69.38 -25.63 9.75
C LEU A 16 -68.47 -24.50 9.23
N GLN A 17 -68.96 -23.59 8.39
CA GLN A 17 -68.20 -22.43 7.91
C GLN A 17 -67.73 -21.51 9.06
N GLY A 18 -68.57 -21.31 10.08
CA GLY A 18 -68.24 -20.54 11.28
C GLY A 18 -67.16 -21.17 12.18
N LEU A 19 -66.99 -22.50 12.12
CA LEU A 19 -65.93 -23.24 12.82
C LEU A 19 -64.62 -23.31 12.01
N PHE A 20 -64.70 -23.39 10.67
CA PHE A 20 -63.51 -23.42 9.80
C PHE A 20 -62.79 -22.07 9.70
N TYR A 21 -63.51 -20.95 9.79
CA TYR A 21 -62.91 -19.61 9.73
C TYR A 21 -61.92 -19.30 10.88
N PRO A 22 -62.25 -19.54 12.16
CA PRO A 22 -61.30 -19.30 13.26
C PRO A 22 -60.13 -20.30 13.23
N VAL A 23 -60.33 -21.53 12.75
CA VAL A 23 -59.26 -22.53 12.61
C VAL A 23 -58.28 -22.13 11.51
N THR A 24 -58.77 -21.71 10.34
CA THR A 24 -57.92 -21.24 9.24
C THR A 24 -57.21 -19.93 9.58
N TYR A 25 -57.87 -19.01 10.29
CA TYR A 25 -57.25 -17.79 10.81
C TYR A 25 -56.15 -18.09 11.85
N ALA A 26 -56.40 -18.99 12.80
CA ALA A 26 -55.40 -19.42 13.76
C ALA A 26 -54.19 -20.12 13.10
N GLN A 27 -54.43 -20.91 12.05
CA GLN A 27 -53.37 -21.51 11.24
C GLN A 27 -52.54 -20.44 10.52
N GLN A 28 -53.18 -19.46 9.86
CA GLN A 28 -52.48 -18.35 9.19
C GLN A 28 -51.68 -17.48 10.18
N LEU A 29 -52.22 -17.22 11.36
CA LEU A 29 -51.53 -16.50 12.43
C LEU A 29 -50.34 -17.33 12.96
N GLY A 30 -50.50 -18.63 13.15
CA GLY A 30 -49.42 -19.55 13.51
C GLY A 30 -48.29 -19.58 12.49
N PHE A 31 -48.61 -19.63 11.19
CA PHE A 31 -47.63 -19.57 10.11
C PHE A 31 -46.91 -18.22 10.02
N SER A 32 -47.62 -17.10 10.22
CA SER A 32 -46.99 -15.77 10.19
C SER A 32 -46.05 -15.55 11.39
N ILE A 33 -46.43 -16.03 12.57
CA ILE A 33 -45.55 -16.06 13.76
C ILE A 33 -44.34 -16.92 13.48
N LEU A 34 -44.52 -18.16 12.99
CA LEU A 34 -43.41 -19.08 12.71
C LEU A 34 -42.43 -18.50 11.67
N ARG A 35 -42.94 -17.88 10.60
CA ARG A 35 -42.13 -17.20 9.58
C ARG A 35 -41.35 -16.03 10.18
N SER A 36 -41.99 -15.21 10.99
CA SER A 36 -41.34 -14.11 11.71
C SER A 36 -40.24 -14.60 12.66
N TRP A 37 -40.44 -15.76 13.31
CA TRP A 37 -39.41 -16.41 14.13
C TRP A 37 -38.26 -16.97 13.29
N GLN A 38 -38.53 -17.60 12.16
CA GLN A 38 -37.52 -18.08 11.21
C GLN A 38 -36.68 -16.92 10.66
N ASP A 39 -37.32 -15.82 10.25
CA ASP A 39 -36.64 -14.62 9.76
C ASP A 39 -35.75 -14.00 10.84
N ARG A 40 -36.24 -13.92 12.09
CA ARG A 40 -35.43 -13.46 13.24
C ARG A 40 -34.22 -14.36 13.51
N LEU A 41 -34.39 -15.69 13.43
CA LEU A 41 -33.29 -16.65 13.62
C LEU A 41 -32.27 -16.55 12.48
N PHE A 42 -32.73 -16.39 11.23
CA PHE A 42 -31.86 -16.19 10.07
C PHE A 42 -31.06 -14.89 10.19
N GLN A 43 -31.73 -13.77 10.49
CA GLN A 43 -31.08 -12.47 10.74
C GLN A 43 -30.06 -12.54 11.88
N ARG A 44 -30.40 -13.24 12.98
CA ARG A 44 -29.49 -13.43 14.12
C ARG A 44 -28.29 -14.31 13.75
N LYS A 45 -28.48 -15.33 12.93
CA LYS A 45 -27.39 -16.19 12.40
C LYS A 45 -26.46 -15.39 11.48
N GLU A 46 -27.00 -14.61 10.55
CA GLU A 46 -26.19 -13.73 9.69
C GLU A 46 -25.44 -12.66 10.50
N HIS A 47 -26.10 -12.11 11.53
CA HIS A 47 -25.47 -11.14 12.43
C HIS A 47 -24.32 -11.77 13.23
N LEU A 48 -24.52 -12.97 13.79
CA LEU A 48 -23.47 -13.72 14.48
C LEU A 48 -22.34 -14.13 13.53
N GLN A 49 -22.63 -14.52 12.30
CA GLN A 49 -21.61 -14.81 11.29
C GLN A 49 -20.81 -13.55 10.91
N ARG A 50 -21.46 -12.39 10.79
CA ARG A 50 -20.78 -11.10 10.59
C ARG A 50 -19.90 -10.72 11.77
N ILE A 51 -20.38 -10.88 13.00
CA ILE A 51 -19.59 -10.65 14.22
C ILE A 51 -18.40 -11.61 14.26
N TYR A 52 -18.63 -12.90 14.01
CA TYR A 52 -17.57 -13.91 14.00
C TYR A 52 -16.50 -13.60 12.94
N LYS A 53 -16.92 -13.29 11.70
CA LYS A 53 -15.99 -12.85 10.65
C LYS A 53 -15.22 -11.58 11.03
N ARG A 54 -15.87 -10.60 11.69
CA ARG A 54 -15.23 -9.38 12.19
C ARG A 54 -14.23 -9.65 13.32
N VAL A 55 -14.56 -10.53 14.25
CA VAL A 55 -13.67 -10.93 15.34
C VAL A 55 -12.49 -11.71 14.77
N GLN A 56 -12.73 -12.66 13.88
CA GLN A 56 -11.70 -13.43 13.21
C GLN A 56 -10.78 -12.55 12.36
N SER A 57 -11.32 -11.62 11.57
CA SER A 57 -10.51 -10.68 10.79
C SER A 57 -9.77 -9.69 11.69
N THR A 58 -10.34 -9.26 12.81
CA THR A 58 -9.65 -8.41 13.79
C THR A 58 -8.45 -9.12 14.42
N LEU A 59 -8.64 -10.38 14.82
CA LEU A 59 -7.58 -11.20 15.44
C LEU A 59 -6.49 -11.58 14.45
N ARG A 60 -6.84 -11.89 13.20
CA ARG A 60 -5.87 -12.20 12.14
C ARG A 60 -5.22 -10.95 11.53
N GLY A 61 -5.83 -9.78 11.69
CA GLY A 61 -5.32 -8.54 11.12
C GLY A 61 -5.15 -8.65 9.60
N SER A 62 -3.95 -8.35 9.12
CA SER A 62 -3.54 -8.42 7.72
C SER A 62 -2.66 -9.64 7.40
N VAL A 63 -2.58 -10.66 8.28
CA VAL A 63 -1.72 -11.86 8.09
C VAL A 63 -1.95 -12.53 6.74
N ASP A 64 -3.21 -12.74 6.37
CA ASP A 64 -3.59 -13.47 5.15
C ASP A 64 -3.40 -12.60 3.88
N ASP A 65 -3.18 -11.29 4.04
CA ASP A 65 -3.05 -10.31 2.97
C ASP A 65 -1.60 -9.96 2.65
N ILE A 66 -0.72 -9.84 3.64
CA ILE A 66 0.68 -9.46 3.42
C ILE A 66 1.34 -10.36 2.37
N GLY A 67 1.96 -9.77 1.35
CA GLY A 67 2.65 -10.47 0.28
C GLY A 67 1.73 -11.29 -0.63
N TRP A 68 0.44 -10.97 -0.70
CA TRP A 68 -0.52 -11.71 -1.55
C TRP A 68 -0.13 -11.76 -3.02
N LEU A 69 0.53 -10.72 -3.53
CA LEU A 69 1.03 -10.67 -4.92
C LEU A 69 1.99 -11.82 -5.24
N GLN A 70 2.79 -12.26 -4.27
CA GLN A 70 3.74 -13.37 -4.45
C GLN A 70 3.06 -14.74 -4.47
N ARG A 71 1.78 -14.83 -4.04
CA ARG A 71 1.01 -16.08 -3.97
C ARG A 71 0.11 -16.31 -5.18
N VAL A 72 -0.06 -15.32 -6.05
CA VAL A 72 -0.91 -15.40 -7.24
C VAL A 72 -0.11 -16.06 -8.36
N PRO A 73 -0.46 -17.28 -8.81
CA PRO A 73 0.34 -18.02 -9.79
C PRO A 73 0.46 -17.34 -11.16
N GLU A 74 -0.51 -16.50 -11.53
CA GLU A 74 -0.54 -15.77 -12.80
C GLU A 74 0.49 -14.64 -12.85
N PHE A 75 1.00 -14.19 -11.70
CA PHE A 75 1.96 -13.11 -11.64
C PHE A 75 3.40 -13.63 -11.82
N PRO A 76 4.20 -12.97 -12.69
CA PRO A 76 5.57 -13.39 -12.92
C PRO A 76 6.41 -13.22 -11.64
N PRO A 77 7.37 -14.14 -11.39
CA PRO A 77 8.28 -14.01 -10.27
C PRO A 77 9.15 -12.76 -10.44
N VAL A 78 9.64 -12.25 -9.31
CA VAL A 78 10.63 -11.18 -9.32
C VAL A 78 12.04 -11.73 -9.54
N GLU A 79 12.91 -10.92 -10.13
CA GLU A 79 14.32 -11.25 -10.30
C GLU A 79 15.16 -10.39 -9.35
N GLU A 80 15.97 -11.01 -8.50
CA GLU A 80 16.83 -10.26 -7.59
C GLU A 80 18.12 -9.81 -8.28
N ARG A 81 18.41 -8.50 -8.26
CA ARG A 81 19.69 -7.93 -8.76
C ARG A 81 20.38 -7.01 -7.75
N THR A 82 20.29 -7.35 -6.47
CA THR A 82 20.92 -6.59 -5.37
C THR A 82 22.42 -6.44 -5.58
N GLU A 83 23.13 -7.50 -5.97
CA GLU A 83 24.58 -7.45 -6.20
C GLU A 83 24.94 -6.46 -7.32
N ARG A 84 24.20 -6.50 -8.43
CA ARG A 84 24.41 -5.57 -9.55
C ARG A 84 24.16 -4.13 -9.14
N PHE A 85 23.10 -3.89 -8.35
CA PHE A 85 22.85 -2.57 -7.78
C PHE A 85 24.02 -2.07 -6.92
N VAL A 86 24.61 -2.92 -6.07
CA VAL A 86 25.75 -2.55 -5.22
C VAL A 86 26.97 -2.18 -6.07
N GLN A 87 27.23 -2.91 -7.17
CA GLN A 87 28.30 -2.57 -8.12
C GLN A 87 28.06 -1.20 -8.76
N LEU A 88 26.84 -0.94 -9.23
CA LEU A 88 26.46 0.35 -9.83
C LEU A 88 26.59 1.49 -8.81
N LEU A 89 26.14 1.28 -7.57
CA LEU A 89 26.28 2.26 -6.49
C LEU A 89 27.76 2.56 -6.19
N GLY A 90 28.62 1.54 -6.24
CA GLY A 90 30.07 1.70 -6.13
C GLY A 90 30.66 2.58 -7.24
N LEU A 91 30.22 2.42 -8.48
CA LEU A 91 30.64 3.27 -9.60
C LEU A 91 30.19 4.73 -9.39
N VAL A 92 28.91 4.94 -9.07
CA VAL A 92 28.35 6.27 -8.81
C VAL A 92 29.05 6.96 -7.64
N SER A 93 29.37 6.21 -6.58
CA SER A 93 30.08 6.72 -5.40
C SER A 93 31.51 7.16 -5.72
N ASN A 94 32.13 6.56 -6.75
CA ASN A 94 33.43 6.96 -7.28
C ASN A 94 33.33 8.04 -8.36
N GLY A 95 32.15 8.65 -8.57
CA GLY A 95 31.93 9.73 -9.52
C GLY A 95 31.71 9.28 -10.97
N ILE A 96 31.53 7.97 -11.21
CA ILE A 96 31.29 7.42 -12.55
C ILE A 96 29.77 7.39 -12.80
N HIS A 97 29.30 8.36 -13.57
CA HIS A 97 27.90 8.50 -13.96
C HIS A 97 27.59 7.82 -15.29
N LYS A 98 26.43 7.17 -15.41
CA LYS A 98 25.99 6.46 -16.63
C LYS A 98 24.61 6.86 -17.17
N LEU A 99 23.86 7.72 -16.48
CA LEU A 99 22.53 8.10 -16.99
C LEU A 99 22.68 9.03 -18.22
N PRO A 100 21.97 8.78 -19.32
CA PRO A 100 22.10 9.61 -20.50
C PRO A 100 21.20 10.85 -20.42
N ASN A 101 21.59 11.92 -21.10
CA ASN A 101 20.79 13.15 -21.22
C ASN A 101 19.65 13.04 -22.26
N SER A 102 19.46 11.87 -22.87
CA SER A 102 18.40 11.57 -23.85
C SER A 102 17.02 11.32 -23.22
N PHE A 103 16.94 11.21 -21.88
CA PHE A 103 15.69 11.06 -21.14
C PHE A 103 15.38 12.29 -20.28
N VAL A 104 14.12 12.38 -19.87
CA VAL A 104 13.68 13.22 -18.75
C VAL A 104 13.49 12.35 -17.52
N TYR A 105 14.01 12.78 -16.37
CA TYR A 105 13.89 12.07 -15.09
C TYR A 105 12.79 12.70 -14.25
N LEU A 106 11.72 11.96 -14.00
CA LEU A 106 10.58 12.43 -13.22
C LEU A 106 10.56 11.76 -11.85
N LEU A 107 10.85 12.55 -10.81
CA LEU A 107 10.77 12.14 -9.41
C LEU A 107 9.35 12.35 -8.89
N ILE A 108 8.70 11.29 -8.42
CA ILE A 108 7.29 11.28 -8.03
C ILE A 108 7.22 11.08 -6.51
N PRO A 109 6.93 12.15 -5.75
CA PRO A 109 6.93 12.06 -4.30
C PRO A 109 5.69 11.32 -3.81
N GLY A 110 5.75 10.77 -2.59
CA GLY A 110 4.61 10.09 -1.97
C GLY A 110 3.72 11.00 -1.14
N LEU A 111 3.08 10.40 -0.13
CA LEU A 111 2.51 11.14 0.99
C LEU A 111 3.58 12.12 1.54
N PHE A 112 3.20 13.26 2.11
CA PHE A 112 4.07 14.38 2.56
C PHE A 112 4.51 15.44 1.58
N SER A 113 4.44 15.20 0.27
CA SER A 113 5.04 16.11 -0.72
C SER A 113 4.55 17.56 -0.56
N ASN A 114 3.27 17.76 -0.24
CA ASN A 114 2.66 19.08 -0.05
C ASN A 114 3.19 19.84 1.18
N HIS A 115 3.67 19.14 2.21
CA HIS A 115 4.05 19.71 3.50
C HIS A 115 5.57 19.67 3.74
N SER A 116 6.33 19.10 2.80
CA SER A 116 7.77 18.92 2.92
C SER A 116 8.51 19.55 1.74
N PRO A 117 8.95 20.81 1.85
CA PRO A 117 9.54 21.57 0.74
C PRO A 117 10.90 21.02 0.28
N LEU A 118 11.47 20.03 0.97
CA LEU A 118 12.77 19.44 0.67
C LEU A 118 12.69 18.06 0.00
N TYR A 119 11.49 17.53 -0.22
CA TYR A 119 11.28 16.20 -0.81
C TYR A 119 11.95 16.10 -2.20
N PHE A 120 12.87 15.17 -2.37
CA PHE A 120 13.65 14.96 -3.61
C PHE A 120 14.49 16.17 -4.09
N VAL A 121 14.60 17.25 -3.31
CA VAL A 121 15.33 18.45 -3.73
C VAL A 121 16.81 18.18 -3.95
N ASP A 122 17.43 17.41 -3.05
CA ASP A 122 18.85 17.05 -3.17
C ASP A 122 19.10 16.14 -4.38
N THR A 123 18.23 15.16 -4.62
CA THR A 123 18.28 14.29 -5.81
C THR A 123 18.16 15.10 -7.10
N LYS A 124 17.19 16.01 -7.17
CA LYS A 124 17.03 16.91 -8.33
C LYS A 124 18.28 17.78 -8.54
N LYS A 125 18.85 18.32 -7.46
CA LYS A 125 20.06 19.14 -7.51
C LYS A 125 21.27 18.32 -7.97
N HIS A 126 21.39 17.08 -7.50
CA HIS A 126 22.42 16.13 -7.94
C HIS A 126 22.32 15.86 -9.43
N PHE A 127 21.13 15.54 -9.93
CA PHE A 127 20.92 15.26 -11.36
C PHE A 127 21.17 16.51 -12.22
N SER A 128 20.81 17.69 -11.72
CA SER A 128 21.09 18.96 -12.40
C SER A 128 22.60 19.21 -12.52
N LYS A 129 23.41 18.86 -11.51
CA LYS A 129 24.88 18.96 -11.57
C LYS A 129 25.50 18.01 -12.61
N LEU A 130 24.85 16.88 -12.87
CA LEU A 130 25.24 15.91 -13.89
C LEU A 130 24.77 16.33 -15.31
N GLY A 131 24.08 17.46 -15.44
CA GLY A 131 23.56 17.95 -16.73
C GLY A 131 22.29 17.23 -17.20
N LEU A 132 21.57 16.54 -16.30
CA LEU A 132 20.34 15.82 -16.62
C LEU A 132 19.10 16.70 -16.45
N THR A 133 18.10 16.49 -17.32
CA THR A 133 16.79 17.11 -17.18
C THR A 133 15.95 16.36 -16.15
N CYS A 134 15.79 16.94 -14.96
CA CYS A 134 15.06 16.32 -13.85
C CYS A 134 13.94 17.21 -13.31
N HIS A 135 12.76 16.63 -13.14
CA HIS A 135 11.56 17.28 -12.61
C HIS A 135 11.06 16.54 -11.37
N ILE A 136 10.42 17.27 -10.46
CA ILE A 136 9.66 16.70 -9.35
C ILE A 136 8.19 16.90 -9.70
N ALA A 137 7.41 15.82 -9.70
CA ALA A 137 6.00 15.84 -10.03
C ALA A 137 5.23 16.71 -9.03
N LYS A 138 4.38 17.61 -9.56
CA LYS A 138 3.46 18.41 -8.75
C LYS A 138 2.16 17.64 -8.59
N ILE A 139 2.08 16.80 -7.58
CA ILE A 139 0.89 16.02 -7.25
C ILE A 139 0.38 16.38 -5.86
N HIS A 140 -0.91 16.22 -5.63
CA HIS A 140 -1.49 16.39 -4.31
C HIS A 140 -1.31 15.09 -3.51
N SER A 141 -0.51 15.13 -2.43
CA SER A 141 -0.22 13.94 -1.62
C SER A 141 -1.48 13.23 -1.13
N GLU A 142 -2.49 13.99 -0.71
CA GLU A 142 -3.72 13.46 -0.09
C GLU A 142 -4.78 13.01 -1.11
N ALA A 143 -4.57 13.26 -2.40
CA ALA A 143 -5.51 12.84 -3.44
C ALA A 143 -5.44 11.33 -3.66
N SER A 144 -6.54 10.77 -4.16
CA SER A 144 -6.62 9.34 -4.50
C SER A 144 -5.56 8.95 -5.53
N VAL A 145 -5.17 7.67 -5.53
CA VAL A 145 -4.25 7.08 -6.50
C VAL A 145 -4.74 7.32 -7.92
N GLU A 146 -6.04 7.17 -8.16
CA GLU A 146 -6.61 7.41 -9.49
C GLU A 146 -6.54 8.89 -9.92
N THR A 147 -6.76 9.82 -8.99
CA THR A 147 -6.67 11.26 -9.29
C THR A 147 -5.22 11.62 -9.64
N ASN A 148 -4.26 11.18 -8.84
CA ASN A 148 -2.85 11.42 -9.11
C ASN A 148 -2.37 10.71 -10.38
N ALA A 149 -2.90 9.53 -10.70
CA ALA A 149 -2.60 8.85 -11.95
C ALA A 149 -2.94 9.70 -13.18
N LEU A 150 -4.10 10.37 -13.18
CA LEU A 150 -4.49 11.29 -14.26
C LEU A 150 -3.59 12.52 -14.33
N VAL A 151 -3.25 13.11 -13.17
CA VAL A 151 -2.32 14.26 -13.10
C VAL A 151 -0.95 13.87 -13.67
N LEU A 152 -0.43 12.71 -13.28
CA LEU A 152 0.85 12.19 -13.77
C LEU A 152 0.80 11.90 -15.26
N LYS A 153 -0.29 11.32 -15.77
CA LYS A 153 -0.50 11.10 -17.20
C LYS A 153 -0.34 12.41 -17.98
N ASN A 154 -1.10 13.44 -17.60
CA ASN A 154 -1.05 14.73 -18.28
C ASN A 154 0.34 15.37 -18.19
N TYR A 155 0.99 15.25 -17.02
CA TYR A 155 2.32 15.82 -16.82
C TYR A 155 3.39 15.12 -17.67
N ILE A 156 3.34 13.80 -17.79
CA ILE A 156 4.25 13.03 -18.66
C ILE A 156 4.04 13.41 -20.12
N GLU A 157 2.80 13.60 -20.56
CA GLU A 157 2.50 14.03 -21.92
C GLU A 157 3.01 15.44 -22.22
N GLU A 158 2.87 16.37 -21.28
CA GLU A 158 3.43 17.72 -21.40
C GLU A 158 4.95 17.70 -21.53
N LEU A 159 5.63 16.92 -20.68
CA LEU A 159 7.08 16.75 -20.74
C LEU A 159 7.51 16.17 -22.09
N TYR A 160 6.85 15.10 -22.53
CA TYR A 160 7.15 14.46 -23.82
C TYR A 160 6.90 15.41 -25.00
N TRP A 161 5.77 16.13 -25.01
CA TRP A 161 5.45 17.13 -26.03
C TRP A 161 6.48 18.24 -26.11
N GLY A 162 6.95 18.73 -24.95
CA GLY A 162 7.88 19.85 -24.87
C GLY A 162 9.32 19.53 -25.30
N CYS A 163 9.77 18.28 -25.19
CA CYS A 163 11.17 17.92 -25.47
C CYS A 163 11.39 16.72 -26.42
N GLY A 164 10.35 15.95 -26.73
CA GLY A 164 10.42 14.73 -27.55
C GLY A 164 11.16 13.55 -26.88
N LYS A 165 11.57 13.67 -25.62
CA LYS A 165 12.32 12.64 -24.90
C LYS A 165 11.38 11.75 -24.11
N LYS A 166 11.66 10.44 -24.08
CA LYS A 166 11.00 9.51 -23.16
C LYS A 166 11.33 9.88 -21.70
N VAL A 167 10.42 9.53 -20.80
CA VAL A 167 10.49 9.84 -19.38
C VAL A 167 10.82 8.57 -18.58
N LEU A 168 11.80 8.66 -17.67
CA LEU A 168 12.07 7.65 -16.65
C LEU A 168 11.41 8.09 -15.35
N LEU A 169 10.62 7.19 -14.75
CA LEU A 169 9.87 7.49 -13.53
C LEU A 169 10.61 6.90 -12.32
N LEU A 170 10.68 7.69 -11.24
CA LEU A 170 11.14 7.22 -9.93
C LEU A 170 10.12 7.67 -8.89
N GLY A 171 9.33 6.73 -8.39
CA GLY A 171 8.30 6.99 -7.40
C GLY A 171 8.67 6.45 -6.04
N HIS A 172 8.44 7.24 -4.99
CA HIS A 172 8.66 6.82 -3.61
C HIS A 172 7.34 6.68 -2.86
N SER A 173 7.20 5.64 -2.03
CA SER A 173 6.00 5.41 -1.22
C SER A 173 4.73 5.41 -2.10
N LYS A 174 3.68 6.14 -1.73
CA LYS A 174 2.48 6.34 -2.57
C LYS A 174 2.79 6.86 -3.98
N GLY A 175 3.87 7.63 -4.17
CA GLY A 175 4.24 8.16 -5.49
C GLY A 175 4.59 7.07 -6.51
N GLY A 176 5.18 5.95 -6.06
CA GLY A 176 5.39 4.79 -6.93
C GLY A 176 4.10 4.05 -7.26
N VAL A 177 3.14 4.03 -6.32
CA VAL A 177 1.80 3.48 -6.55
C VAL A 177 1.02 4.34 -7.55
N ASP A 178 1.06 5.66 -7.40
CA ASP A 178 0.44 6.63 -8.31
C ASP A 178 1.03 6.52 -9.73
N ALA A 179 2.36 6.37 -9.85
CA ALA A 179 3.05 6.18 -11.11
C ALA A 179 2.66 4.88 -11.81
N ALA A 180 2.66 3.76 -11.07
CA ALA A 180 2.24 2.47 -11.61
C ALA A 180 0.76 2.50 -12.03
N ALA A 181 -0.10 3.19 -11.29
CA ALA A 181 -1.50 3.38 -11.64
C ALA A 181 -1.66 4.21 -12.93
N ALA A 182 -0.86 5.27 -13.12
CA ALA A 182 -0.85 6.05 -14.36
C ALA A 182 -0.49 5.18 -15.57
N ILE A 183 0.58 4.38 -15.47
CA ILE A 183 1.03 3.47 -16.53
C ILE A 183 -0.06 2.43 -16.83
N SER A 184 -0.63 1.79 -15.79
CA SER A 184 -1.59 0.70 -15.96
C SER A 184 -2.91 1.18 -16.56
N LYS A 185 -3.39 2.36 -16.16
CA LYS A 185 -4.69 2.90 -16.61
C LYS A 185 -4.61 3.61 -17.97
N TYR A 186 -3.48 4.25 -18.26
CA TYR A 186 -3.29 5.08 -19.45
C TYR A 186 -2.18 4.55 -20.37
N TRP A 187 -1.98 3.22 -20.39
CA TRP A 187 -0.90 2.58 -21.13
C TRP A 187 -0.89 2.94 -22.62
N THR A 188 -2.06 3.01 -23.25
CA THR A 188 -2.20 3.39 -24.66
C THR A 188 -1.56 4.74 -24.98
N ASP A 189 -1.66 5.68 -24.04
CA ASP A 189 -1.14 7.04 -24.19
C ASP A 189 0.33 7.11 -23.78
N LEU A 190 0.74 6.32 -22.78
CA LEU A 190 2.04 6.43 -22.12
C LEU A 190 3.12 5.48 -22.66
N LYS A 191 2.77 4.39 -23.35
CA LYS A 191 3.72 3.34 -23.78
C LYS A 191 4.94 3.86 -24.55
N GLU A 192 4.75 4.83 -25.43
CA GLU A 192 5.85 5.41 -26.23
C GLU A 192 6.56 6.56 -25.51
N LYS A 193 6.00 7.02 -24.39
CA LYS A 193 6.45 8.21 -23.66
C LYS A 193 7.24 7.85 -22.41
N VAL A 194 7.03 6.66 -21.84
CA VAL A 194 7.68 6.21 -20.60
C VAL A 194 8.64 5.05 -20.90
N ALA A 195 9.87 5.17 -20.43
CA ALA A 195 10.91 4.17 -20.65
C ALA A 195 11.00 3.10 -19.53
N GLY A 196 10.52 3.42 -18.33
CA GLY A 196 10.53 2.50 -17.20
C GLY A 196 10.15 3.16 -15.88
N LEU A 197 10.00 2.35 -14.83
CA LEU A 197 9.62 2.78 -13.49
C LEU A 197 10.52 2.19 -12.41
N VAL A 198 11.08 3.04 -11.56
CA VAL A 198 11.62 2.65 -10.25
C VAL A 198 10.56 2.93 -9.19
N VAL A 199 10.23 1.93 -8.37
CA VAL A 199 9.45 2.13 -7.14
C VAL A 199 10.34 1.93 -5.91
N ILE A 200 10.30 2.87 -4.99
CA ILE A 200 11.12 2.89 -3.78
C ILE A 200 10.18 2.83 -2.60
N GLN A 201 10.23 1.72 -1.84
CA GLN A 201 9.47 1.54 -0.61
C GLN A 201 7.97 1.80 -0.83
N SER A 202 7.44 1.44 -2.00
CA SER A 202 6.06 1.71 -2.40
C SER A 202 5.13 0.58 -1.97
N PRO A 203 4.03 0.81 -1.24
CA PRO A 203 3.09 -0.24 -0.85
C PRO A 203 2.21 -0.69 -2.03
N TYR A 204 2.83 -1.33 -3.02
CA TYR A 204 2.16 -1.73 -4.26
C TYR A 204 1.12 -2.82 -4.03
N GLY A 205 1.45 -3.80 -3.19
CA GLY A 205 0.52 -4.83 -2.72
C GLY A 205 -0.48 -4.33 -1.67
N GLY A 206 -0.18 -3.20 -1.03
CA GLY A 206 -0.96 -2.64 0.06
C GLY A 206 -0.12 -2.42 1.30
N SER A 207 -0.76 -1.91 2.35
CA SER A 207 -0.12 -1.67 3.63
C SER A 207 -0.96 -2.27 4.76
N PRO A 208 -0.36 -3.06 5.66
CA PRO A 208 -1.05 -3.54 6.85
C PRO A 208 -1.35 -2.39 7.80
N ILE A 209 -0.51 -1.35 7.86
CA ILE A 209 -0.77 -0.15 8.65
C ILE A 209 -2.04 0.56 8.14
N ALA A 210 -2.15 0.77 6.83
CA ALA A 210 -3.35 1.37 6.25
C ALA A 210 -4.59 0.52 6.53
N SER A 211 -4.48 -0.79 6.28
CA SER A 211 -5.59 -1.74 6.39
C SER A 211 -6.06 -1.95 7.84
N ASP A 212 -5.15 -1.94 8.81
CA ASP A 212 -5.48 -2.14 10.21
C ASP A 212 -6.04 -0.86 10.85
N ILE A 213 -5.48 0.31 10.52
CA ILE A 213 -5.98 1.58 11.07
C ILE A 213 -7.33 1.96 10.46
N LEU A 214 -7.57 1.71 9.18
CA LEU A 214 -8.84 2.07 8.54
C LEU A 214 -9.96 1.02 8.74
N ARG A 215 -9.67 -0.14 9.32
CA ARG A 215 -10.66 -1.21 9.51
C ARG A 215 -11.77 -0.80 10.50
N GLU A 216 -13.01 -0.69 10.07
CA GLU A 216 -14.12 -0.39 10.97
C GLU A 216 -14.46 -1.58 11.90
N GLY A 217 -14.62 -1.32 13.20
CA GLY A 217 -15.20 -2.28 14.15
C GLY A 217 -14.27 -3.35 14.73
N GLN A 218 -12.95 -3.07 14.82
CA GLN A 218 -12.02 -3.92 15.59
C GLN A 218 -12.33 -3.83 17.09
N ILE A 219 -12.55 -4.98 17.74
CA ILE A 219 -12.94 -5.06 19.17
C ILE A 219 -11.73 -5.36 20.08
N ALA A 220 -10.62 -5.90 19.54
CA ALA A 220 -9.55 -6.50 20.34
C ALA A 220 -8.24 -5.72 20.42
N ASP A 221 -8.12 -4.53 19.81
CA ASP A 221 -6.83 -3.82 19.72
C ASP A 221 -6.93 -2.28 19.65
N THR A 222 -7.94 -1.71 20.32
CA THR A 222 -8.27 -0.28 20.25
C THR A 222 -7.11 0.63 20.69
N GLU A 223 -6.37 0.26 21.73
CA GLU A 223 -5.27 1.07 22.28
C GLU A 223 -4.05 1.07 21.34
N THR A 224 -3.59 -0.10 20.88
CA THR A 224 -2.47 -0.19 19.93
C THR A 224 -2.79 0.51 18.62
N ARG A 225 -4.02 0.37 18.12
CA ARG A 225 -4.49 1.12 16.95
C ARG A 225 -4.40 2.61 17.20
N ARG A 226 -4.86 3.11 18.35
CA ARG A 226 -4.81 4.55 18.67
C ARG A 226 -3.38 5.06 18.76
N VAL A 227 -2.46 4.28 19.32
CA VAL A 227 -1.02 4.60 19.34
C VAL A 227 -0.47 4.64 17.92
N MET A 228 -0.76 3.63 17.10
CA MET A 228 -0.35 3.59 15.70
C MET A 228 -0.97 4.73 14.89
N GLU A 229 -2.24 5.04 15.08
CA GLU A 229 -2.91 6.18 14.46
C GLU A 229 -2.23 7.49 14.85
N LEU A 230 -1.85 7.68 16.12
CA LEU A 230 -1.11 8.87 16.55
C LEU A 230 0.30 8.93 15.95
N LEU A 231 1.02 7.80 15.92
CA LEU A 231 2.35 7.71 15.30
C LEU A 231 2.25 8.02 13.80
N ILE A 232 1.28 7.41 13.12
CA ILE A 232 1.04 7.60 11.69
C ILE A 232 0.53 9.00 11.41
N CYS A 233 -0.33 9.61 12.23
CA CYS A 233 -0.70 11.02 12.06
C CYS A 233 0.49 11.96 12.29
N LYS A 234 1.37 11.66 13.26
CA LYS A 234 2.60 12.45 13.50
C LYS A 234 3.61 12.26 12.36
N ILE A 235 3.70 11.04 11.83
CA ILE A 235 4.50 10.72 10.65
C ILE A 235 3.87 11.47 9.48
N ILE A 236 2.63 11.14 9.08
CA ILE A 236 1.78 11.51 7.90
C ILE A 236 1.30 12.96 7.83
N LYS A 237 1.12 13.66 8.96
CA LYS A 237 0.66 15.07 9.04
C LYS A 237 -0.45 15.41 8.02
N GLY A 238 -1.30 14.44 7.71
CA GLY A 238 -2.26 14.44 6.61
C GLY A 238 -3.55 13.75 7.01
N ASP A 239 -4.49 13.66 6.08
CA ASP A 239 -5.76 12.98 6.33
C ASP A 239 -5.53 11.48 6.24
N ILE A 240 -5.87 10.72 7.29
CA ILE A 240 -5.71 9.27 7.28
C ILE A 240 -6.49 8.59 6.15
N ARG A 241 -7.52 9.26 5.61
CA ARG A 241 -8.25 8.81 4.42
C ARG A 241 -7.39 8.73 3.16
N SER A 242 -6.26 9.44 3.09
CA SER A 242 -5.33 9.31 1.96
C SER A 242 -4.62 7.94 1.93
N LEU A 243 -4.73 7.16 3.01
CA LEU A 243 -4.29 5.77 3.08
C LEU A 243 -5.31 4.77 2.54
N ASP A 244 -6.56 5.17 2.25
CA ASP A 244 -7.63 4.24 1.83
C ASP A 244 -7.21 3.42 0.62
N ASP A 245 -6.67 4.08 -0.40
CA ASP A 245 -6.19 3.42 -1.62
C ASP A 245 -4.97 2.51 -1.41
N LEU A 246 -4.32 2.58 -0.25
CA LEU A 246 -3.18 1.74 0.12
C LEU A 246 -3.63 0.52 0.95
N THR A 247 -4.92 0.38 1.24
CA THR A 247 -5.45 -0.84 1.89
C THR A 247 -5.40 -2.03 0.93
N TYR A 248 -5.28 -3.25 1.46
CA TYR A 248 -5.21 -4.46 0.64
C TYR A 248 -6.44 -4.63 -0.27
N ASP A 249 -7.64 -4.34 0.23
CA ASP A 249 -8.87 -4.47 -0.55
C ASP A 249 -8.85 -3.55 -1.78
N LYS A 250 -8.50 -2.28 -1.60
CA LYS A 250 -8.39 -1.31 -2.70
C LYS A 250 -7.29 -1.67 -3.68
N ARG A 251 -6.14 -2.13 -3.20
CA ARG A 251 -5.03 -2.56 -4.07
C ARG A 251 -5.38 -3.79 -4.89
N LYS A 252 -6.03 -4.80 -4.29
CA LYS A 252 -6.52 -6.00 -5.00
C LYS A 252 -7.54 -5.61 -6.08
N ASP A 253 -8.53 -4.80 -5.73
CA ASP A 253 -9.55 -4.34 -6.67
C ASP A 253 -8.99 -3.54 -7.84
N PHE A 254 -7.99 -2.67 -7.57
CA PHE A 254 -7.35 -1.87 -8.61
C PHE A 254 -6.50 -2.76 -9.54
N LEU A 255 -5.64 -3.62 -8.98
CA LEU A 255 -4.71 -4.44 -9.76
C LEU A 255 -5.41 -5.53 -10.56
N ALA A 256 -6.56 -6.03 -10.09
CA ALA A 256 -7.40 -6.95 -10.87
C ALA A 256 -7.94 -6.33 -12.16
N LYS A 257 -8.16 -5.01 -12.19
CA LYS A 257 -8.69 -4.28 -13.35
C LYS A 257 -7.60 -3.65 -14.20
N HIS A 258 -6.53 -3.21 -13.55
CA HIS A 258 -5.44 -2.43 -14.13
C HIS A 258 -4.08 -3.00 -13.69
N PRO A 259 -3.72 -4.22 -14.14
CA PRO A 259 -2.39 -4.75 -13.89
C PRO A 259 -1.34 -3.92 -14.62
N LEU A 260 -0.13 -3.86 -14.07
CA LEU A 260 1.00 -3.25 -14.77
C LEU A 260 1.30 -4.06 -16.04
N PRO A 261 1.56 -3.42 -17.20
CA PRO A 261 1.87 -4.14 -18.43
C PRO A 261 3.04 -5.11 -18.26
N LEU A 262 2.86 -6.35 -18.71
CA LEU A 262 3.91 -7.37 -18.67
C LEU A 262 5.12 -6.92 -19.50
N GLY A 263 6.33 -7.18 -18.99
CA GLY A 263 7.58 -6.81 -19.65
C GLY A 263 7.95 -5.32 -19.55
N PHE A 264 7.10 -4.48 -18.97
CA PHE A 264 7.44 -3.07 -18.75
C PHE A 264 8.63 -2.95 -17.76
N PRO A 265 9.75 -2.30 -18.15
CA PRO A 265 10.94 -2.21 -17.31
C PRO A 265 10.61 -1.59 -15.95
N THR A 266 10.76 -2.40 -14.89
CA THR A 266 10.39 -2.01 -13.53
C THR A 266 11.45 -2.48 -12.54
N VAL A 267 11.83 -1.61 -11.61
CA VAL A 267 12.72 -1.92 -10.49
C VAL A 267 12.00 -1.62 -9.17
N SER A 268 11.89 -2.62 -8.30
CA SER A 268 11.39 -2.51 -6.93
C SER A 268 12.54 -2.45 -5.93
N PHE A 269 12.63 -1.36 -5.19
CA PHE A 269 13.59 -1.20 -4.09
C PHE A 269 12.88 -1.18 -2.75
N HIS A 270 13.35 -1.98 -1.79
CA HIS A 270 12.88 -1.92 -0.40
C HIS A 270 13.98 -2.28 0.59
N THR A 271 13.81 -1.84 1.83
CA THR A 271 14.73 -2.09 2.93
C THR A 271 13.95 -2.41 4.20
N GLU A 272 14.67 -2.62 5.30
CA GLU A 272 14.12 -2.66 6.64
C GLU A 272 14.75 -1.58 7.52
N VAL A 273 14.02 -1.09 8.52
CA VAL A 273 14.58 -0.17 9.51
C VAL A 273 15.40 -0.95 10.55
N SER A 274 16.39 -0.28 11.16
CA SER A 274 17.10 -0.85 12.30
C SER A 274 16.28 -0.72 13.58
N ILE A 275 15.96 -1.84 14.22
CA ILE A 275 15.24 -1.92 15.50
C ILE A 275 16.25 -2.13 16.63
N ALA A 276 17.26 -1.27 16.70
CA ALA A 276 18.25 -1.34 17.77
C ALA A 276 17.63 -0.79 19.08
N PRO A 277 17.94 -1.38 20.25
CA PRO A 277 17.41 -0.92 21.54
C PRO A 277 17.65 0.57 21.82
N GLU A 278 18.74 1.15 21.32
CA GLU A 278 19.02 2.59 21.48
C GLU A 278 18.04 3.49 20.70
N VAL A 279 17.55 3.01 19.56
CA VAL A 279 16.57 3.76 18.73
C VAL A 279 15.19 3.71 19.39
N LEU A 280 14.82 2.56 19.97
CA LEU A 280 13.57 2.38 20.70
C LEU A 280 13.54 3.11 22.05
N SER A 281 14.66 3.16 22.79
CA SER A 281 14.73 3.82 24.10
C SER A 281 14.44 5.32 24.01
N THR A 282 14.80 5.96 22.90
CA THR A 282 14.46 7.36 22.59
C THR A 282 12.94 7.61 22.63
N MET A 283 12.11 6.61 22.31
CA MET A 283 10.65 6.68 22.42
C MET A 283 10.13 6.42 23.84
N SER A 284 10.76 5.52 24.61
CA SER A 284 10.35 5.28 26.00
C SER A 284 10.43 6.56 26.84
N TYR A 285 11.50 7.34 26.70
CA TYR A 285 11.63 8.65 27.37
C TYR A 285 10.55 9.66 26.95
N ILE A 286 10.12 9.62 25.68
CA ILE A 286 9.11 10.53 25.12
C ILE A 286 7.68 10.09 25.51
N ALA A 287 7.41 8.79 25.56
CA ALA A 287 6.14 8.22 25.98
C ALA A 287 5.83 8.56 27.45
N HIS A 288 6.83 8.53 28.33
CA HIS A 288 6.69 8.98 29.72
C HIS A 288 6.30 10.47 29.85
N ALA A 289 6.59 11.29 28.85
CA ALA A 289 6.26 12.72 28.85
C ALA A 289 4.92 13.06 28.18
N GLU A 290 4.46 12.29 27.19
CA GLU A 290 3.25 12.59 26.38
C GLU A 290 1.99 11.83 26.81
N LEU A 291 2.13 10.62 27.38
CA LEU A 291 1.00 9.73 27.70
C LEU A 291 1.15 9.17 29.13
N PRO A 292 1.02 10.01 30.19
CA PRO A 292 1.20 9.59 31.58
C PRO A 292 0.15 8.58 32.10
N TRP A 293 -0.84 8.21 31.27
CA TRP A 293 -1.98 7.36 31.63
C TRP A 293 -1.99 5.99 30.94
N LEU A 294 -1.06 5.69 30.03
CA LEU A 294 -0.97 4.38 29.38
C LEU A 294 -0.14 3.41 30.25
N PRO A 295 -0.71 2.29 30.74
CA PRO A 295 0.06 1.32 31.49
C PRO A 295 0.96 0.54 30.52
N LEU A 296 2.27 0.77 30.58
CA LEU A 296 3.24 -0.11 29.93
C LEU A 296 3.34 -1.43 30.71
N PRO A 297 3.58 -2.57 30.05
CA PRO A 297 3.91 -3.81 30.75
C PRO A 297 5.25 -3.62 31.48
N THR A 298 5.19 -3.71 32.80
CA THR A 298 6.36 -3.63 33.68
C THR A 298 7.27 -4.84 33.46
N ILE A 299 8.49 -4.60 32.97
CA ILE A 299 9.60 -5.52 33.17
C ILE A 299 10.29 -5.03 34.44
N ASP A 300 10.38 -5.92 35.43
CA ASP A 300 11.04 -5.73 36.73
C ASP A 300 10.40 -4.73 37.72
N GLY A 301 9.14 -4.97 38.08
CA GLY A 301 8.70 -4.95 39.49
C GLY A 301 8.93 -3.70 40.37
N VAL A 302 9.06 -2.49 39.81
CA VAL A 302 9.12 -1.26 40.62
C VAL A 302 7.87 -0.41 40.40
N ASP A 303 7.07 -0.31 41.45
CA ASP A 303 5.86 0.50 41.55
C ASP A 303 6.26 1.96 41.86
N LEU A 304 5.89 2.90 40.99
CA LEU A 304 6.03 4.34 41.23
C LEU A 304 4.69 5.02 40.91
N GLN A 305 3.74 4.90 41.84
CA GLN A 305 2.59 5.78 41.90
C GLN A 305 3.01 7.12 42.53
N GLU A 306 3.12 8.17 41.72
CA GLU A 306 2.64 9.52 42.08
C GLU A 306 2.20 10.27 40.81
N PRO A 307 1.02 10.91 40.81
CA PRO A 307 0.52 11.65 39.65
C PRO A 307 1.18 13.02 39.59
N VAL A 308 2.26 13.14 38.81
CA VAL A 308 2.90 14.44 38.56
C VAL A 308 2.10 15.20 37.50
N SER A 309 1.64 16.40 37.89
CA SER A 309 0.93 17.40 37.08
C SER A 309 1.40 17.44 35.61
N ALA A 310 0.50 17.06 34.70
CA ALA A 310 0.72 17.00 33.27
C ALA A 310 0.85 18.42 32.67
N LYS A 311 2.06 19.01 32.72
CA LYS A 311 2.44 20.06 31.78
C LYS A 311 2.53 19.42 30.40
N LYS A 312 1.65 19.86 29.50
CA LYS A 312 1.59 19.49 28.07
C LYS A 312 2.87 19.98 27.37
N LEU A 313 3.95 19.23 27.50
CA LEU A 313 5.18 19.42 26.71
C LEU A 313 4.91 18.85 25.34
N ASN A 314 5.01 19.65 24.28
CA ASN A 314 4.95 19.15 22.90
C ASN A 314 6.25 18.38 22.61
N VAL A 315 6.23 17.07 22.82
CA VAL A 315 7.37 16.22 22.52
C VAL A 315 7.32 15.80 21.07
N ILE A 316 8.26 16.33 20.29
CA ILE A 316 8.49 15.96 18.90
C ILE A 316 9.14 14.58 18.91
N ALA A 317 8.38 13.53 18.57
CA ALA A 317 8.94 12.21 18.33
C ALA A 317 9.89 12.28 17.11
N PRO A 318 11.17 11.92 17.23
CA PRO A 318 12.06 11.83 16.07
C PRO A 318 11.49 10.86 15.04
N LEU A 319 11.43 11.26 13.77
CA LEU A 319 10.85 10.47 12.67
C LEU A 319 11.41 9.04 12.62
N ALA A 320 12.73 8.89 12.77
CA ALA A 320 13.40 7.58 12.79
C ALA A 320 12.88 6.66 13.92
N ALA A 321 12.57 7.22 15.09
CA ALA A 321 12.08 6.44 16.21
C ALA A 321 10.62 6.02 16.03
N ALA A 322 9.80 6.88 15.41
CA ALA A 322 8.43 6.54 15.02
C ALA A 322 8.41 5.43 13.94
N MET A 323 9.35 5.46 12.98
CA MET A 323 9.53 4.39 12.00
C MET A 323 9.96 3.07 12.65
N ALA A 324 10.93 3.12 13.57
CA ALA A 324 11.38 1.93 14.30
C ALA A 324 10.27 1.28 15.13
N LEU A 325 9.46 2.07 15.85
CA LEU A 325 8.28 1.56 16.56
C LEU A 325 7.26 0.93 15.63
N SER A 326 6.99 1.58 14.51
CA SER A 326 6.01 1.09 13.53
C SER A 326 6.48 -0.22 12.91
N SER A 327 7.77 -0.37 12.60
CA SER A 327 8.35 -1.64 12.16
C SER A 327 8.32 -2.71 13.26
N PHE A 328 8.62 -2.34 14.50
CA PHE A 328 8.58 -3.27 15.61
C PHE A 328 7.16 -3.80 15.86
N HIS A 329 6.14 -2.94 15.74
CA HIS A 329 4.74 -3.36 15.78
C HIS A 329 4.43 -4.41 14.69
N LEU A 330 4.86 -4.17 13.46
CA LEU A 330 4.64 -5.10 12.34
C LEU A 330 5.39 -6.42 12.54
N GLU A 331 6.60 -6.39 13.09
CA GLU A 331 7.37 -7.59 13.39
C GLU A 331 6.73 -8.40 14.53
N LEU A 332 6.27 -7.76 15.60
CA LEU A 332 5.57 -8.45 16.69
C LEU A 332 4.24 -9.06 16.24
N ARG A 333 3.45 -8.29 15.47
CA ARG A 333 2.10 -8.69 15.07
C ARG A 333 2.09 -9.70 13.93
N TYR A 334 2.97 -9.51 12.94
CA TYR A 334 2.95 -10.26 11.69
C TYR A 334 4.21 -11.08 11.43
N ARG A 335 5.28 -10.89 12.22
CA ARG A 335 6.62 -11.49 11.97
C ARG A 335 7.21 -11.07 10.63
N GLU A 336 6.85 -9.87 10.19
CA GLU A 336 7.25 -9.32 8.91
C GLU A 336 8.10 -8.07 9.13
N LYS A 337 9.18 -7.98 8.36
CA LYS A 337 10.10 -6.84 8.42
C LYS A 337 9.62 -5.71 7.51
N SER A 338 9.82 -4.47 7.95
CA SER A 338 9.41 -3.28 7.21
C SER A 338 10.44 -2.15 7.33
N ASP A 339 10.30 -1.14 6.48
CA ASP A 339 11.03 0.13 6.57
C ASP A 339 10.43 1.11 7.60
N GLY A 340 9.45 0.66 8.38
CA GLY A 340 8.64 1.46 9.28
C GLY A 340 7.21 1.70 8.81
N LEU A 341 6.93 1.68 7.49
CA LEU A 341 5.57 1.88 6.97
C LEU A 341 5.10 0.79 6.00
N VAL A 342 6.03 0.22 5.24
CA VAL A 342 5.77 -0.71 4.15
C VAL A 342 6.53 -2.00 4.42
N VAL A 343 5.79 -3.11 4.45
CA VAL A 343 6.38 -4.44 4.57
C VAL A 343 7.09 -4.78 3.27
N ARG A 344 8.28 -5.38 3.37
CA ARG A 344 9.14 -5.71 2.23
C ARG A 344 8.41 -6.47 1.12
N LYS A 345 7.59 -7.46 1.48
CA LYS A 345 6.82 -8.28 0.54
C LYS A 345 5.81 -7.48 -0.28
N ASP A 346 5.23 -6.42 0.28
CA ASP A 346 4.24 -5.59 -0.40
C ASP A 346 4.88 -4.46 -1.22
N ALA A 347 6.20 -4.29 -1.14
CA ALA A 347 6.98 -3.35 -1.94
C ALA A 347 7.51 -3.95 -3.26
N GLU A 348 7.31 -5.26 -3.47
CA GLU A 348 7.75 -5.97 -4.66
C GLU A 348 6.63 -6.01 -5.71
N ILE A 349 6.91 -5.44 -6.88
CA ILE A 349 6.01 -5.52 -8.03
C ILE A 349 6.29 -6.83 -8.77
N PRO A 350 5.28 -7.65 -9.09
CA PRO A 350 5.49 -8.85 -9.91
C PRO A 350 6.21 -8.57 -11.23
N GLY A 351 7.16 -9.45 -11.58
CA GLY A 351 7.95 -9.32 -12.81
C GLY A 351 8.96 -8.16 -12.83
N SER A 352 9.16 -7.46 -11.70
CA SER A 352 10.20 -6.44 -11.59
C SER A 352 11.54 -7.03 -11.17
N ILE A 353 12.60 -6.27 -11.44
CA ILE A 353 13.86 -6.47 -10.75
C ILE A 353 13.72 -5.98 -9.32
N VAL A 354 14.10 -6.79 -8.34
CA VAL A 354 14.07 -6.43 -6.92
C VAL A 354 15.48 -6.19 -6.39
N VAL A 355 15.62 -5.12 -5.61
CA VAL A 355 16.85 -4.72 -4.91
C VAL A 355 16.61 -4.74 -3.41
N ARG A 356 17.34 -5.60 -2.69
CA ARG A 356 17.19 -5.87 -1.24
C ARG A 356 18.53 -5.61 -0.52
N PRO A 357 19.00 -4.35 -0.39
CA PRO A 357 20.31 -4.10 0.19
C PRO A 357 20.33 -4.47 1.68
N ASP A 358 21.49 -4.93 2.18
CA ASP A 358 21.69 -5.22 3.61
C ASP A 358 21.61 -3.97 4.49
N ARG A 359 21.84 -2.80 3.89
CA ARG A 359 21.79 -1.52 4.58
C ARG A 359 20.37 -1.24 5.06
N LYS A 360 20.22 -1.13 6.38
CA LYS A 360 18.94 -0.81 7.02
C LYS A 360 18.64 0.68 6.92
N LEU A 361 17.58 0.99 6.19
CA LEU A 361 17.13 2.36 5.92
C LEU A 361 15.65 2.45 6.30
N ASP A 362 15.28 3.53 7.00
CA ASP A 362 13.87 3.84 7.24
C ASP A 362 13.18 4.34 5.96
N HIS A 363 11.85 4.41 6.01
CA HIS A 363 11.00 4.84 4.90
C HIS A 363 11.28 6.28 4.42
N ALA A 364 11.88 7.14 5.24
CA ALA A 364 12.07 8.55 4.92
C ALA A 364 13.50 8.83 4.40
N TRP A 365 14.42 7.88 4.58
CA TRP A 365 15.83 8.05 4.29
C TRP A 365 16.08 8.37 2.81
N MET A 366 15.39 7.66 1.90
CA MET A 366 15.56 7.82 0.45
C MET A 366 15.14 9.19 -0.09
N VAL A 367 14.45 10.01 0.71
CA VAL A 367 13.91 11.31 0.28
C VAL A 367 14.45 12.49 1.08
N TYR A 368 14.93 12.28 2.31
CA TYR A 368 15.45 13.34 3.19
C TYR A 368 16.91 13.17 3.60
N SER A 369 17.60 12.08 3.23
CA SER A 369 19.01 11.95 3.61
C SER A 369 19.79 13.11 2.98
N GLN A 370 20.36 13.96 3.82
CA GLN A 370 21.30 14.97 3.37
C GLN A 370 22.54 14.29 2.81
N SER A 371 23.11 14.86 1.75
CA SER A 371 24.47 14.57 1.31
C SER A 371 25.44 15.02 2.40
N ARG A 372 25.66 14.17 3.43
CA ARG A 372 26.70 14.41 4.43
C ARG A 372 28.04 14.17 3.76
N LYS A 373 29.02 15.03 4.05
CA LYS A 373 30.44 14.85 3.66
C LYS A 373 31.12 13.68 4.38
N ASP A 374 30.37 12.66 4.81
CA ASP A 374 30.96 11.44 5.32
C ASP A 374 31.35 10.57 4.12
N ILE A 375 32.63 10.66 3.77
CA ILE A 375 33.29 10.11 2.56
C ILE A 375 33.06 8.59 2.36
N LYS A 376 32.50 7.88 3.36
CA LYS A 376 32.35 6.42 3.33
C LYS A 376 30.97 5.89 2.95
N CYS A 377 29.92 6.72 2.87
CA CYS A 377 28.55 6.19 2.66
C CYS A 377 27.80 6.92 1.57
N SER A 378 27.27 6.18 0.59
CA SER A 378 26.49 6.75 -0.50
C SER A 378 25.22 7.42 0.02
N ASP A 379 24.88 8.59 -0.54
CA ASP A 379 23.68 9.34 -0.18
C ASP A 379 22.44 8.91 -1.01
N ALA A 380 21.25 9.39 -0.64
CA ALA A 380 20.02 9.05 -1.34
C ALA A 380 20.04 9.43 -2.83
N SER A 381 20.76 10.50 -3.21
CA SER A 381 20.84 10.93 -4.61
C SER A 381 21.61 9.92 -5.45
N GLN A 382 22.72 9.41 -4.91
CA GLN A 382 23.52 8.36 -5.54
C GLN A 382 22.77 7.02 -5.59
N MET A 383 21.97 6.70 -4.57
CA MET A 383 21.11 5.51 -4.60
C MET A 383 20.04 5.63 -5.69
N CYS A 384 19.38 6.80 -5.82
CA CYS A 384 18.42 7.05 -6.90
C CYS A 384 19.07 6.93 -8.28
N GLU A 385 20.28 7.46 -8.45
CA GLU A 385 21.04 7.35 -9.69
C GLU A 385 21.38 5.90 -10.05
N ALA A 386 21.84 5.12 -9.07
CA ALA A 386 22.16 3.71 -9.29
C ALA A 386 20.92 2.87 -9.64
N LEU A 387 19.77 3.15 -9.00
CA LEU A 387 18.50 2.49 -9.34
C LEU A 387 18.02 2.81 -10.76
N LEU A 388 18.11 4.08 -11.17
CA LEU A 388 17.77 4.48 -12.54
C LEU A 388 18.74 3.91 -13.57
N THR A 389 20.01 3.74 -13.19
CA THR A 389 21.01 3.09 -14.05
C THR A 389 20.68 1.61 -14.22
N LEU A 390 20.30 0.92 -13.14
CA LEU A 390 19.85 -0.46 -13.21
C LEU A 390 18.60 -0.60 -14.08
N LEU A 391 17.63 0.30 -13.93
CA LEU A 391 16.43 0.32 -14.76
C LEU A 391 16.75 0.43 -16.26
N LEU A 392 17.75 1.25 -16.63
CA LEU A 392 18.20 1.37 -18.01
C LEU A 392 18.84 0.10 -18.54
N GLU A 393 19.65 -0.60 -17.73
CA GLU A 393 20.21 -1.90 -18.11
C GLU A 393 19.08 -2.90 -18.42
N VAL A 394 18.06 -2.97 -17.57
CA VAL A 394 16.88 -3.82 -17.77
C VAL A 394 16.12 -3.46 -19.05
N GLY A 395 15.89 -2.17 -19.29
CA GLY A 395 15.19 -1.71 -20.50
C GLY A 395 15.94 -2.04 -21.80
N GLN A 396 17.27 -2.01 -21.79
CA GLN A 396 18.10 -2.39 -22.93
C GLN A 396 18.09 -3.90 -23.19
N GLU A 397 18.13 -4.71 -22.13
CA GLU A 397 18.04 -6.17 -22.24
C GLU A 397 16.71 -6.59 -22.88
N SER A 398 15.59 -6.02 -22.45
CA SER A 398 14.27 -6.30 -23.04
C SER A 398 14.21 -5.94 -24.52
N TYR A 399 14.73 -4.78 -24.92
CA TYR A 399 14.75 -4.36 -26.32
C TYR A 399 15.57 -5.32 -27.21
N ASN A 400 16.76 -5.71 -26.74
CA ASN A 400 17.63 -6.62 -27.48
C ASN A 400 17.02 -8.02 -27.64
N LEU A 401 16.27 -8.50 -26.63
CA LEU A 401 15.55 -9.77 -26.70
C LEU A 401 14.42 -9.73 -27.73
N GLU A 402 13.62 -8.66 -27.76
CA GLU A 402 12.55 -8.49 -28.76
C GLU A 402 13.10 -8.42 -30.19
N GLU A 403 14.21 -7.70 -30.41
CA GLU A 403 14.86 -7.59 -31.72
C GLU A 403 15.41 -8.94 -32.20
N SER A 404 16.01 -9.72 -31.28
CA SER A 404 16.53 -11.06 -31.60
C SER A 404 15.42 -12.05 -31.97
N GLN A 405 14.26 -12.01 -31.29
CA GLN A 405 13.13 -12.90 -31.57
C GLN A 405 12.45 -12.54 -32.91
N SER A 406 12.26 -11.24 -33.19
CA SER A 406 11.73 -10.75 -34.46
C SER A 406 12.60 -11.17 -35.65
N SER A 407 13.93 -11.12 -35.48
CA SER A 407 14.91 -11.51 -36.50
C SER A 407 14.94 -13.02 -36.77
N MET A 408 14.64 -13.85 -35.78
CA MET A 408 14.55 -15.31 -35.95
C MET A 408 13.24 -15.72 -36.65
N GLU A 409 12.12 -15.04 -36.38
CA GLU A 409 10.84 -15.32 -37.06
C GLU A 409 10.84 -14.92 -38.53
N THR A 410 11.53 -13.84 -38.91
CA THR A 410 11.67 -13.43 -40.32
C THR A 410 12.52 -14.41 -41.10
N HIS A 411 13.66 -14.86 -40.55
CA HIS A 411 14.49 -15.88 -41.18
C HIS A 411 13.82 -17.26 -41.28
N SER A 412 12.98 -17.64 -40.31
CA SER A 412 12.22 -18.89 -40.39
C SER A 412 11.12 -18.85 -41.47
N LYS A 413 10.56 -17.68 -41.76
CA LYS A 413 9.56 -17.49 -42.83
C LYS A 413 10.21 -17.48 -44.22
N GLU A 414 11.39 -16.86 -44.36
CA GLU A 414 12.15 -16.87 -45.62
C GLU A 414 12.75 -18.25 -45.95
N ALA A 415 13.10 -19.05 -44.95
CA ALA A 415 13.59 -20.43 -45.17
C ALA A 415 12.47 -21.44 -45.51
N SER A 416 11.20 -21.03 -45.41
CA SER A 416 10.02 -21.87 -45.67
C SER A 416 9.29 -21.50 -46.97
N THR A 417 9.83 -20.55 -47.75
CA THR A 417 9.41 -20.16 -49.11
C THR A 417 10.50 -20.48 -50.10
#